data_AF-A0A6N7PUR7-F1
#
_entry.id   AF-A0A6N7PUR7-F1
#
_cell.length_a   1.000
_cell.length_b   1.000
_cell.length_c   1.000
_cell.angle_alpha   90.00
_cell.angle_beta   90.00
_cell.angle_gamma   90.00
#
_symmetry.space_group_name_H-M   'P 1'
#
loop_
_entity.id
_entity.type
_entity.pdbx_description
1 polymer ?
#
loop_
_entity_poly.entity_id
_entity_poly.type
_entity_poly.pdbx_seq_one_letter_code
_entity_poly.pdbx_strand_id
1 'polypeptide(L)'
;MPAPRTYTSRTALALIGSDLSYTASRFLAHEECTELAPTFVALREKCRMIQAHEQQLRDAIVDAQALVDHANDGLDDFVKDFASTLDKLVGDDRNHPLFKHYFGGKTPSDFAKPVLGKQLEAMAAWVSSLQKSEHAALNTLAPELAALIEKGETAKKAKENAELARDQFRDVGERHAFVEEVNARRKESFGVLAKMPHEKPGLPANFADRFFRREARPVKDEDDAPATIEAVDEAITALEAEIEALREKRAELVAAAEKAAKLQVKAAEEELAALAKKKAAVEAEEAAVRAKIDALKG
;
A
#
# COMPACT_ATOMS: atom_id res chain seq x y z
N MET A 1 -16.42 28.72 9.83
CA MET A 1 -16.90 27.54 10.59
C MET A 1 -16.79 27.81 12.09
N PRO A 2 -17.68 27.26 12.93
CA PRO A 2 -17.56 27.38 14.38
C PRO A 2 -16.30 26.64 14.87
N ALA A 3 -15.57 27.24 15.82
CA ALA A 3 -14.43 26.59 16.45
C ALA A 3 -14.91 25.65 17.58
N PRO A 4 -14.14 24.61 17.95
CA PRO A 4 -12.91 24.15 17.29
C PRO A 4 -13.22 23.20 16.12
N ARG A 5 -12.40 23.27 15.05
CA ARG A 5 -12.41 22.26 13.97
C ARG A 5 -12.15 20.86 14.56
N THR A 6 -12.91 19.88 14.06
CA THR A 6 -12.69 18.45 14.33
C THR A 6 -11.76 17.87 13.26
N TYR A 7 -10.76 17.11 13.69
CA TYR A 7 -9.82 16.41 12.82
C TYR A 7 -10.25 14.97 12.57
N THR A 8 -9.68 14.37 11.54
CA THR A 8 -9.82 12.93 11.24
C THR A 8 -8.44 12.29 11.31
N SER A 9 -8.38 10.96 11.40
CA SER A 9 -7.10 10.22 11.36
C SER A 9 -6.28 10.53 10.09
N ARG A 10 -6.92 11.02 9.03
CA ARG A 10 -6.26 11.41 7.77
C ARG A 10 -5.79 12.86 7.73
N THR A 11 -6.14 13.68 8.71
CA THR A 11 -5.62 15.03 8.82
C THR A 11 -4.10 14.98 9.04
N ALA A 12 -3.35 15.83 8.33
CA ALA A 12 -1.90 15.88 8.44
C ALA A 12 -1.47 16.26 9.88
N LEU A 13 -0.56 15.48 10.46
CA LEU A 13 -0.07 15.74 11.82
C LEU A 13 0.66 17.08 11.92
N ALA A 14 1.32 17.54 10.85
CA ALA A 14 1.96 18.85 10.82
C ALA A 14 0.93 19.99 11.03
N LEU A 15 -0.25 19.88 10.40
CA LEU A 15 -1.33 20.83 10.60
C LEU A 15 -1.84 20.78 12.05
N ILE A 16 -2.09 19.59 12.58
CA ILE A 16 -2.53 19.39 13.96
C ILE A 16 -1.51 20.00 14.94
N GLY A 17 -0.22 19.72 14.76
CA GLY A 17 0.87 20.26 15.58
C GLY A 17 0.95 21.79 15.53
N SER A 18 0.75 22.39 14.36
CA SER A 18 0.69 23.85 14.22
C SER A 18 -0.49 24.47 14.99
N ASP A 19 -1.65 23.82 14.92
CA ASP A 19 -2.86 24.29 15.59
C ASP A 19 -2.80 24.10 17.12
N LEU A 20 -2.17 23.02 17.59
CA LEU A 20 -1.87 22.82 19.01
C LEU A 20 -0.92 23.90 19.54
N SER A 21 0.12 24.23 18.76
CA SER A 21 1.07 25.30 19.11
C SER A 21 0.37 26.65 19.18
N TYR A 22 -0.42 27.00 18.16
CA TYR A 22 -1.23 28.22 18.16
C TYR A 22 -2.13 28.29 19.39
N THR A 23 -2.87 27.22 19.67
CA THR A 23 -3.82 27.18 20.80
C THR A 23 -3.12 27.35 22.15
N ALA A 24 -1.99 26.66 22.36
CA ALA A 24 -1.18 26.80 23.57
C ALA A 24 -0.67 28.25 23.74
N SER A 25 -0.15 28.86 22.67
CA SER A 25 0.31 30.25 22.70
C SER A 25 -0.83 31.23 23.00
N ARG A 26 -2.04 31.00 22.48
CA ARG A 26 -3.21 31.83 22.79
C ARG A 26 -3.62 31.71 24.26
N PHE A 27 -3.52 30.52 24.86
CA PHE A 27 -3.77 30.34 26.29
C PHE A 27 -2.72 31.02 27.16
N LEU A 28 -1.45 30.92 26.80
CA LEU A 28 -0.38 31.61 27.53
C LEU A 28 -0.48 33.14 27.45
N ALA A 29 -1.00 33.66 26.34
CA ALA A 29 -1.18 35.09 26.13
C ALA A 29 -2.41 35.68 26.86
N HIS A 30 -3.25 34.85 27.48
CA HIS A 30 -4.45 35.29 28.19
C HIS A 30 -4.41 34.80 29.64
N GLU A 31 -4.27 35.72 30.59
CA GLU A 31 -3.99 35.42 32.00
C GLU A 31 -4.97 34.38 32.59
N GLU A 32 -6.27 34.54 32.30
CA GLU A 32 -7.36 33.69 32.78
C GLU A 32 -7.41 32.29 32.13
N CYS A 33 -6.57 32.00 31.15
CA CYS A 33 -6.57 30.73 30.41
C CYS A 33 -5.24 29.99 30.48
N THR A 34 -4.25 30.53 31.18
CA THR A 34 -2.90 29.96 31.32
C THR A 34 -2.91 28.51 31.81
N GLU A 35 -3.83 28.15 32.71
CA GLU A 35 -4.03 26.78 33.23
C GLU A 35 -4.41 25.75 32.15
N LEU A 36 -4.96 26.18 31.01
CA LEU A 36 -5.29 25.28 29.88
C LEU A 36 -4.07 25.02 28.98
N ALA A 37 -3.03 25.87 29.03
CA ALA A 37 -1.87 25.77 28.15
C ALA A 37 -1.07 24.46 28.30
N PRO A 38 -0.78 23.94 29.53
CA PRO A 38 0.01 22.73 29.71
C PRO A 38 -0.55 21.52 28.96
N THR A 39 -1.88 21.36 28.90
CA THR A 39 -2.53 20.29 28.13
C THR A 39 -2.15 20.32 26.65
N PHE A 40 -2.15 21.51 26.04
CA PHE A 40 -1.85 21.65 24.60
C PHE A 40 -0.36 21.58 24.31
N VAL A 41 0.49 22.00 25.25
CA VAL A 41 1.94 21.75 25.17
C VAL A 41 2.23 20.26 25.18
N ALA A 42 1.62 19.49 26.10
CA ALA A 42 1.77 18.05 26.16
C ALA A 42 1.28 17.35 24.88
N LEU A 43 0.10 17.74 24.36
CA LEU A 43 -0.40 17.22 23.09
C LEU A 43 0.52 17.53 21.92
N ARG A 44 1.17 18.70 21.90
CA ARG A 44 2.14 19.05 20.86
C ARG A 44 3.37 18.16 20.91
N GLU A 45 3.92 17.88 22.09
CA GLU A 45 5.06 16.97 22.20
C GLU A 45 4.67 15.55 21.79
N LYS A 46 3.48 15.08 22.19
CA LYS A 46 2.94 13.80 21.71
C LYS A 46 2.75 13.76 20.20
N CYS A 47 2.30 14.85 19.59
CA CYS A 47 2.20 14.98 18.13
C CYS A 47 3.55 14.73 17.45
N ARG A 48 4.64 15.30 17.98
CA ARG A 48 5.99 15.12 17.43
C ARG A 48 6.47 13.67 17.50
N MET A 49 6.21 12.98 18.62
CA MET A 49 6.54 11.56 18.75
C MET A 49 5.79 10.71 17.72
N ILE A 50 4.49 10.97 17.55
CA ILE A 50 3.66 10.24 16.59
C ILE A 50 4.08 10.55 15.14
N GLN A 51 4.51 11.77 14.85
CA GLN A 51 5.09 12.12 13.55
C GLN A 51 6.37 11.34 13.27
N ALA A 52 7.26 11.20 14.25
CA ALA A 52 8.47 10.40 14.11
C ALA A 52 8.15 8.92 13.86
N HIS A 53 7.18 8.36 14.56
CA HIS A 53 6.72 6.98 14.35
C HIS A 53 6.07 6.81 12.95
N GLU A 54 5.26 7.77 12.50
CA GLU A 54 4.73 7.75 11.13
C GLU A 54 5.85 7.74 10.08
N GLN A 55 6.90 8.53 10.29
CA GLN A 55 8.04 8.56 9.38
C GLN A 55 8.75 7.21 9.34
N GLN A 56 9.02 6.60 10.49
CA GLN A 56 9.64 5.26 10.55
C GLN A 56 8.83 4.20 9.80
N LEU A 57 7.50 4.24 9.88
CA LEU A 57 6.63 3.32 9.14
C LEU A 57 6.67 3.57 7.63
N ARG A 58 6.84 4.83 7.19
CA ARG A 58 7.03 5.17 5.77
C ARG A 58 8.38 4.67 5.27
N ASP A 59 9.44 4.90 6.03
CA ASP A 59 10.79 4.45 5.71
C ASP A 59 10.83 2.91 5.60
N ALA A 60 10.20 2.20 6.53
CA ALA A 60 10.10 0.73 6.48
C ALA A 60 9.40 0.20 5.22
N ILE A 61 8.41 0.93 4.68
CA ILE A 61 7.77 0.56 3.40
C ILE A 61 8.74 0.76 2.23
N VAL A 62 9.51 1.86 2.24
CA VAL A 62 10.53 2.13 1.21
C VAL A 62 11.62 1.08 1.24
N ASP A 63 12.15 0.75 2.42
CA ASP A 63 13.16 -0.29 2.60
C ASP A 63 12.64 -1.66 2.13
N ALA A 64 11.41 -2.01 2.49
CA ALA A 64 10.80 -3.26 2.05
C ALA A 64 10.55 -3.29 0.54
N GLN A 65 10.21 -2.15 -0.08
CA GLN A 65 10.09 -2.04 -1.53
C GLN A 65 11.44 -2.25 -2.21
N ALA A 66 12.53 -1.69 -1.67
CA ALA A 66 13.87 -1.91 -2.22
C ALA A 66 14.28 -3.39 -2.18
N LEU A 67 13.90 -4.12 -1.12
CA LEU A 67 14.11 -5.57 -1.06
C LEU A 67 13.30 -6.34 -2.11
N VAL A 68 12.07 -5.90 -2.38
CA VAL A 68 11.22 -6.46 -3.45
C VAL A 68 11.87 -6.24 -4.81
N ASP A 69 12.35 -5.04 -5.08
CA ASP A 69 13.02 -4.69 -6.34
C ASP A 69 14.30 -5.51 -6.52
N HIS A 70 15.12 -5.60 -5.48
CA HIS A 70 16.35 -6.41 -5.51
C HIS A 70 16.08 -7.91 -5.74
N ALA A 71 15.03 -8.46 -5.11
CA ALA A 71 14.64 -9.85 -5.35
C ALA A 71 14.13 -10.06 -6.79
N ASN A 72 13.44 -9.07 -7.35
CA ASN A 72 12.98 -9.10 -8.74
C ASN A 72 14.15 -9.11 -9.71
N ASP A 73 15.14 -8.23 -9.52
CA ASP A 73 16.36 -8.19 -10.34
C ASP A 73 17.06 -9.56 -10.37
N GLY A 74 17.18 -10.22 -9.22
CA GLY A 74 17.78 -11.56 -9.13
C GLY A 74 17.00 -12.62 -9.90
N LEU A 75 15.66 -12.59 -9.87
CA LEU A 75 14.83 -13.51 -10.64
C LEU A 75 14.89 -13.21 -12.15
N ASP A 76 14.98 -11.94 -12.53
CA ASP A 76 15.10 -11.51 -13.93
C ASP A 76 16.43 -11.95 -14.53
N ASP A 77 17.52 -11.81 -13.78
CA ASP A 77 18.84 -12.30 -14.18
C ASP A 77 18.86 -13.82 -14.29
N PHE A 78 18.27 -14.52 -13.30
CA PHE A 78 18.10 -15.97 -13.40
C PHE A 78 17.31 -16.38 -14.64
N VAL A 79 16.23 -15.67 -14.99
CA VAL A 79 15.44 -15.96 -16.21
C VAL A 79 16.30 -15.85 -17.47
N LYS A 80 17.19 -14.86 -17.57
CA LYS A 80 18.10 -14.69 -18.71
C LYS A 80 19.09 -15.85 -18.80
N ASP A 81 19.71 -16.22 -17.69
CA ASP A 81 20.70 -17.30 -17.63
C ASP A 81 20.08 -18.68 -17.87
N PHE A 82 18.88 -18.89 -17.33
CA PHE A 82 18.08 -20.08 -17.53
C PHE A 82 17.66 -20.23 -18.99
N ALA A 83 17.19 -19.15 -19.63
CA ALA A 83 16.86 -19.13 -21.04
C ALA A 83 18.08 -19.46 -21.92
N SER A 84 19.25 -18.88 -21.61
CA SER A 84 20.50 -19.17 -22.33
C SER A 84 20.92 -20.64 -22.20
N THR A 85 20.75 -21.23 -21.02
CA THR A 85 20.98 -22.67 -20.80
C THR A 85 20.02 -23.53 -21.61
N LEU A 86 18.73 -23.17 -21.64
CA LEU A 86 17.73 -23.89 -22.43
C LEU A 86 17.98 -23.79 -23.92
N ASP A 87 18.26 -22.59 -24.45
CA ASP A 87 18.57 -22.35 -25.86
C ASP A 87 19.74 -23.27 -26.32
N LYS A 88 20.79 -23.41 -25.50
CA LYS A 88 21.91 -24.33 -25.77
C LYS A 88 21.49 -25.81 -25.78
N LEU A 89 20.58 -26.22 -24.92
CA LEU A 89 20.11 -27.61 -24.84
C LEU A 89 19.18 -27.98 -26.00
N VAL A 90 18.37 -27.03 -26.48
CA VAL A 90 17.38 -27.25 -27.54
C VAL A 90 17.84 -26.79 -28.92
N GLY A 91 19.09 -26.29 -29.03
CA GLY A 91 19.65 -25.81 -30.29
C GLY A 91 18.94 -24.57 -30.84
N ASP A 92 18.65 -23.61 -29.96
CA ASP A 92 17.92 -22.36 -30.24
C ASP A 92 16.47 -22.56 -30.73
N ASP A 93 15.93 -23.79 -30.68
CA ASP A 93 14.53 -24.07 -31.00
C ASP A 93 13.59 -23.72 -29.85
N ARG A 94 13.05 -22.49 -29.88
CA ARG A 94 12.04 -22.02 -28.93
C ARG A 94 10.69 -22.73 -29.04
N ASN A 95 10.47 -23.53 -30.08
CA ASN A 95 9.29 -24.38 -30.19
C ASN A 95 9.47 -25.75 -29.53
N HIS A 96 10.69 -26.08 -29.09
CA HIS A 96 11.00 -27.34 -28.44
C HIS A 96 10.14 -27.54 -27.17
N PRO A 97 9.61 -28.76 -26.93
CA PRO A 97 8.75 -29.03 -25.77
C PRO A 97 9.34 -28.59 -24.43
N LEU A 98 10.66 -28.78 -24.25
CA LEU A 98 11.37 -28.35 -23.03
C LEU A 98 11.34 -26.82 -22.84
N PHE A 99 11.52 -26.04 -23.90
CA PHE A 99 11.49 -24.58 -23.81
C PHE A 99 10.06 -24.10 -23.48
N LYS A 100 9.06 -24.67 -24.18
CA LYS A 100 7.64 -24.39 -23.95
C LYS A 100 7.15 -24.85 -22.58
N HIS A 101 7.74 -25.86 -21.98
CA HIS A 101 7.39 -26.32 -20.63
C HIS A 101 7.61 -25.23 -19.59
N TYR A 102 8.73 -24.49 -19.67
CA TYR A 102 9.04 -23.43 -18.72
C TYR A 102 8.45 -22.07 -19.12
N PHE A 103 8.66 -21.64 -20.36
CA PHE A 103 8.25 -20.31 -20.81
C PHE A 103 6.86 -20.25 -21.46
N GLY A 104 6.24 -21.40 -21.73
CA GLY A 104 5.00 -21.47 -22.50
C GLY A 104 5.20 -20.87 -23.89
N GLY A 105 4.32 -19.93 -24.26
CA GLY A 105 4.46 -19.14 -25.49
C GLY A 105 5.11 -17.77 -25.29
N LYS A 106 5.68 -17.49 -24.12
CA LYS A 106 6.28 -16.18 -23.82
C LYS A 106 7.76 -16.15 -24.17
N THR A 107 8.26 -14.95 -24.49
CA THR A 107 9.71 -14.71 -24.52
C THR A 107 10.24 -14.62 -23.08
N PRO A 108 11.53 -14.90 -22.82
CA PRO A 108 12.12 -14.69 -21.49
C PRO A 108 11.94 -13.27 -20.97
N SER A 109 12.07 -12.26 -21.85
CA SER A 109 11.81 -10.86 -21.49
C SER A 109 10.34 -10.63 -21.09
N ASP A 110 9.37 -11.19 -21.82
CA ASP A 110 7.96 -11.06 -21.45
C ASP A 110 7.59 -11.88 -20.20
N PHE A 111 8.35 -12.92 -19.90
CA PHE A 111 8.23 -13.69 -18.67
C PHE A 111 8.76 -12.92 -17.46
N ALA A 112 9.84 -12.16 -17.61
CA ALA A 112 10.47 -11.32 -16.57
C ALA A 112 9.71 -10.00 -16.28
N LYS A 113 8.93 -9.48 -17.24
CA LYS A 113 8.14 -8.23 -17.07
C LYS A 113 7.09 -8.16 -15.94
N PRO A 114 6.43 -9.26 -15.49
CA PRO A 114 5.41 -9.18 -14.45
C PRO A 114 5.95 -8.70 -13.09
N VAL A 115 5.09 -8.08 -12.28
CA VAL A 115 5.40 -7.74 -10.88
C VAL A 115 5.74 -9.02 -10.09
N LEU A 116 6.76 -8.95 -9.23
CA LEU A 116 7.37 -10.02 -8.43
C LEU A 116 6.44 -11.19 -8.06
N GLY A 117 5.21 -10.91 -7.59
CA GLY A 117 4.26 -11.93 -7.15
C GLY A 117 3.92 -13.01 -8.20
N LYS A 118 3.68 -12.63 -9.46
CA LYS A 118 3.33 -13.62 -10.52
C LYS A 118 4.53 -14.40 -11.02
N GLN A 119 5.70 -13.75 -11.04
CA GLN A 119 6.95 -14.38 -11.43
C GLN A 119 7.40 -15.40 -10.38
N LEU A 120 7.30 -15.05 -9.09
CA LEU A 120 7.55 -15.97 -7.97
C LEU A 120 6.70 -17.25 -8.05
N GLU A 121 5.39 -17.11 -8.21
CA GLU A 121 4.48 -18.27 -8.30
C GLU A 121 4.84 -19.18 -9.48
N ALA A 122 5.10 -18.59 -10.66
CA ALA A 122 5.45 -19.35 -11.85
C ALA A 122 6.80 -20.08 -11.69
N MET A 123 7.82 -19.40 -11.16
CA MET A 123 9.17 -19.95 -11.00
C MET A 123 9.25 -20.95 -9.83
N ALA A 124 8.41 -20.81 -8.80
CA ALA A 124 8.30 -21.81 -7.73
C ALA A 124 7.89 -23.18 -8.25
N ALA A 125 7.00 -23.23 -9.25
CA ALA A 125 6.62 -24.47 -9.91
C ALA A 125 7.78 -25.13 -10.67
N TRP A 126 8.80 -24.36 -11.08
CA TRP A 126 9.94 -24.89 -11.82
C TRP A 126 10.90 -25.68 -10.94
N VAL A 127 11.03 -25.37 -9.65
CA VAL A 127 12.05 -25.96 -8.77
C VAL A 127 12.01 -27.50 -8.81
N SER A 128 10.83 -28.11 -8.65
CA SER A 128 10.72 -29.57 -8.69
C SER A 128 11.01 -30.15 -10.08
N SER A 129 10.65 -29.43 -11.14
CA SER A 129 10.93 -29.82 -12.53
C SER A 129 12.43 -29.78 -12.81
N LEU A 130 13.12 -28.74 -12.33
CA LEU A 130 14.58 -28.60 -12.47
C LEU A 130 15.32 -29.68 -11.70
N GLN A 131 14.90 -30.02 -10.47
CA GLN A 131 15.52 -31.07 -9.65
C GLN A 131 15.38 -32.48 -10.23
N LYS A 132 14.34 -32.71 -11.05
CA LYS A 132 14.04 -34.02 -11.68
C LYS A 132 14.48 -34.06 -13.14
N SER A 133 15.17 -33.04 -13.62
CA SER A 133 15.58 -32.95 -15.01
C SER A 133 16.63 -34.02 -15.33
N GLU A 134 16.53 -34.64 -16.50
CA GLU A 134 17.59 -35.53 -17.01
C GLU A 134 18.82 -34.74 -17.47
N HIS A 135 18.66 -33.44 -17.76
CA HIS A 135 19.75 -32.54 -18.11
C HIS A 135 20.45 -32.03 -16.84
N ALA A 136 21.71 -32.45 -16.65
CA ALA A 136 22.54 -32.03 -15.52
C ALA A 136 22.65 -30.49 -15.39
N ALA A 137 22.75 -29.77 -16.52
CA ALA A 137 22.81 -28.30 -16.53
C ALA A 137 21.58 -27.64 -15.89
N LEU A 138 20.39 -28.24 -16.00
CA LEU A 138 19.17 -27.71 -15.37
C LEU A 138 19.09 -28.08 -13.89
N ASN A 139 19.55 -29.29 -13.51
CA ASN A 139 19.62 -29.70 -12.10
C ASN A 139 20.49 -28.74 -11.28
N THR A 140 21.61 -28.27 -11.85
CA THR A 140 22.55 -27.36 -11.18
C THR A 140 21.94 -25.99 -10.86
N LEU A 141 20.94 -25.54 -11.63
CA LEU A 141 20.27 -24.25 -11.43
C LEU A 141 19.15 -24.29 -10.38
N ALA A 142 18.69 -25.49 -10.00
CA ALA A 142 17.57 -25.63 -9.07
C ALA A 142 17.83 -25.05 -7.66
N PRO A 143 19.02 -25.23 -7.04
CA PRO A 143 19.31 -24.64 -5.73
C PRO A 143 19.36 -23.11 -5.76
N GLU A 144 19.91 -22.53 -6.82
CA GLU A 144 19.96 -21.08 -7.01
C GLU A 144 18.54 -20.51 -7.11
N LEU A 145 17.69 -21.13 -7.94
CA LEU A 145 16.30 -20.72 -8.08
C LEU A 145 15.54 -20.79 -6.75
N ALA A 146 15.71 -21.88 -5.99
CA ALA A 146 15.07 -22.04 -4.70
C ALA A 146 15.46 -20.91 -3.71
N ALA A 147 16.73 -20.52 -3.69
CA ALA A 147 17.21 -19.43 -2.86
C ALA A 147 16.65 -18.06 -3.28
N LEU A 148 16.51 -17.81 -4.59
CA LEU A 148 15.91 -16.57 -5.10
C LEU A 148 14.41 -16.48 -4.77
N ILE A 149 13.68 -17.59 -4.87
CA ILE A 149 12.26 -17.65 -4.47
C ILE A 149 12.11 -17.34 -2.98
N GLU A 150 12.94 -17.94 -2.11
CA GLU A 150 12.90 -17.67 -0.66
C GLU A 150 13.15 -16.18 -0.35
N LYS A 151 14.12 -15.56 -1.02
CA LYS A 151 14.38 -14.12 -0.91
C LYS A 151 13.17 -13.29 -1.35
N GLY A 152 12.56 -13.62 -2.48
CA GLY A 152 11.39 -12.90 -2.98
C GLY A 152 10.16 -13.05 -2.08
N GLU A 153 9.89 -14.24 -1.55
CA GLU A 153 8.82 -14.46 -0.56
C GLU A 153 9.07 -13.67 0.74
N THR A 154 10.33 -13.61 1.19
CA THR A 154 10.71 -12.83 2.37
C THR A 154 10.50 -11.33 2.14
N ALA A 155 10.94 -10.81 0.99
CA ALA A 155 10.76 -9.41 0.61
C ALA A 155 9.28 -9.03 0.47
N LYS A 156 8.48 -9.88 -0.18
CA LYS A 156 7.02 -9.70 -0.31
C LYS A 156 6.35 -9.60 1.05
N LYS A 157 6.64 -10.54 1.96
CA LYS A 157 6.11 -10.52 3.33
C LYS A 157 6.55 -9.30 4.12
N ALA A 158 7.82 -8.88 3.97
CA ALA A 158 8.32 -7.68 4.63
C ALA A 158 7.52 -6.44 4.21
N LYS A 159 7.23 -6.29 2.91
CA LYS A 159 6.43 -5.20 2.38
C LYS A 159 4.98 -5.25 2.88
N GLU A 160 4.33 -6.41 2.80
CA GLU A 160 2.96 -6.61 3.30
C GLU A 160 2.84 -6.26 4.79
N ASN A 161 3.83 -6.67 5.61
CA ASN A 161 3.88 -6.35 7.03
C ASN A 161 4.08 -4.85 7.29
N ALA A 162 4.95 -4.19 6.53
CA ALA A 162 5.20 -2.75 6.68
C ALA A 162 3.95 -1.92 6.31
N GLU A 163 3.26 -2.26 5.21
CA GLU A 163 2.01 -1.63 4.81
C GLU A 163 0.90 -1.85 5.85
N LEU A 164 0.77 -3.08 6.35
CA LEU A 164 -0.17 -3.43 7.41
C LEU A 164 0.10 -2.64 8.69
N ALA A 165 1.36 -2.56 9.14
CA ALA A 165 1.73 -1.80 10.33
C ALA A 165 1.37 -0.31 10.19
N ARG A 166 1.62 0.28 9.01
CA ARG A 166 1.21 1.66 8.70
C ARG A 166 -0.30 1.85 8.78
N ASP A 167 -1.07 0.94 8.18
CA ASP A 167 -2.54 1.04 8.17
C ASP A 167 -3.12 0.83 9.58
N GLN A 168 -2.61 -0.14 10.34
CA GLN A 168 -2.99 -0.35 11.74
C GLN A 168 -2.70 0.89 12.60
N PHE A 169 -1.49 1.43 12.50
CA PHE A 169 -1.10 2.66 13.21
C PHE A 169 -2.03 3.84 12.90
N ARG A 170 -2.41 4.01 11.62
CA ARG A 170 -3.25 5.12 11.16
C ARG A 170 -4.71 4.97 11.54
N ASP A 171 -5.30 3.80 11.28
CA ASP A 171 -6.75 3.63 11.25
C ASP A 171 -7.34 3.23 12.60
N VAL A 172 -6.62 2.44 13.39
CA VAL A 172 -7.09 1.92 14.69
C VAL A 172 -6.07 2.08 15.83
N GLY A 173 -4.85 2.50 15.49
CA GLY A 173 -3.72 2.53 16.41
C GLY A 173 -3.46 3.90 17.04
N GLU A 174 -2.20 4.13 17.40
CA GLU A 174 -1.75 5.29 18.16
C GLU A 174 -2.14 6.62 17.52
N ARG A 175 -2.03 6.74 16.19
CA ARG A 175 -2.41 7.97 15.48
C ARG A 175 -3.90 8.24 15.61
N HIS A 176 -4.74 7.23 15.42
CA HIS A 176 -6.19 7.36 15.54
C HIS A 176 -6.58 7.82 16.96
N ALA A 177 -6.06 7.11 17.97
CA ALA A 177 -6.31 7.43 19.37
C ALA A 177 -5.85 8.85 19.74
N PHE A 178 -4.69 9.29 19.23
CA PHE A 178 -4.21 10.64 19.44
C PHE A 178 -5.11 11.71 18.79
N VAL A 179 -5.60 11.47 17.58
CA VAL A 179 -6.52 12.42 16.93
C VAL A 179 -7.82 12.55 17.72
N GLU A 180 -8.36 11.44 18.23
CA GLU A 180 -9.54 11.47 19.10
C GLU A 180 -9.26 12.21 20.41
N GLU A 181 -8.09 12.00 21.03
CA GLU A 181 -7.67 12.73 22.21
C GLU A 181 -7.58 14.25 21.95
N VAL A 182 -6.96 14.66 20.85
CA VAL A 182 -6.88 16.07 20.46
C VAL A 182 -8.27 16.66 20.25
N ASN A 183 -9.15 15.95 19.55
CA ASN A 183 -10.53 16.37 19.33
C ASN A 183 -11.29 16.54 20.66
N ALA A 184 -11.15 15.60 21.59
CA ALA A 184 -11.77 15.65 22.90
C ALA A 184 -11.27 16.85 23.71
N ARG A 185 -9.95 17.04 23.83
CA ARG A 185 -9.36 18.14 24.61
C ARG A 185 -9.68 19.51 24.04
N ARG A 186 -9.75 19.64 22.71
CA ARG A 186 -10.20 20.88 22.06
C ARG A 186 -11.64 21.21 22.40
N LYS A 187 -12.56 20.23 22.33
CA LYS A 187 -13.97 20.41 22.67
C LYS A 187 -14.17 20.73 24.15
N GLU A 188 -13.48 20.02 25.04
CA GLU A 188 -13.49 20.26 26.49
C GLU A 188 -13.05 21.70 26.81
N SER A 189 -11.89 22.12 26.27
CA SER A 189 -11.36 23.46 26.49
C SER A 189 -12.27 24.54 25.90
N PHE A 190 -12.86 24.31 24.73
CA PHE A 190 -13.86 25.21 24.17
C PHE A 190 -15.08 25.36 25.09
N GLY A 191 -15.58 24.26 25.65
CA GLY A 191 -16.70 24.29 26.60
C GLY A 191 -16.39 25.09 27.87
N VAL A 192 -15.16 25.01 28.39
CA VAL A 192 -14.70 25.84 29.51
C VAL A 192 -14.68 27.32 29.11
N LEU A 193 -14.06 27.67 27.97
CA LEU A 193 -13.96 29.05 27.50
C LEU A 193 -15.33 29.66 27.17
N ALA A 194 -16.27 28.87 26.67
CA ALA A 194 -17.60 29.33 26.30
C ALA A 194 -18.45 29.73 27.51
N LYS A 195 -18.13 29.21 28.71
CA LYS A 195 -18.80 29.61 29.96
C LYS A 195 -18.23 30.91 30.54
N MET A 196 -16.97 31.24 30.25
CA MET A 196 -16.29 32.39 30.86
C MET A 196 -17.02 33.73 30.67
N PRO A 197 -17.62 34.07 29.51
CA PRO A 197 -18.39 35.31 29.36
C PRO A 197 -19.63 35.43 30.27
N HIS A 198 -20.16 34.30 30.75
CA HIS A 198 -21.27 34.28 31.71
C HIS A 198 -20.79 34.42 33.16
N GLU A 199 -19.59 33.94 33.45
CA GLU A 199 -18.99 33.96 34.80
C GLU A 199 -18.22 35.24 35.09
N LYS A 200 -17.67 35.88 34.04
CA LYS A 200 -16.83 37.08 34.14
C LYS A 200 -17.39 38.22 33.26
N PRO A 201 -17.86 39.32 33.87
CA PRO A 201 -18.29 40.50 33.13
C PRO A 201 -17.15 41.09 32.28
N GLY A 202 -17.47 41.57 31.07
CA GLY A 202 -16.51 42.25 30.19
C GLY A 202 -15.88 41.37 29.09
N LEU A 203 -16.10 40.05 29.12
CA LEU A 203 -15.68 39.17 28.03
C LEU A 203 -16.72 39.14 26.89
N PRO A 204 -16.28 39.07 25.62
CA PRO A 204 -17.17 39.00 24.47
C PRO A 204 -17.84 37.62 24.35
N ALA A 205 -19.05 37.56 23.79
CA ALA A 205 -19.78 36.29 23.60
C ALA A 205 -19.02 35.26 22.74
N ASN A 206 -18.13 35.72 21.85
CA ASN A 206 -17.29 34.87 20.99
C ASN A 206 -15.88 34.60 21.57
N PHE A 207 -15.72 34.71 22.89
CA PHE A 207 -14.43 34.57 23.56
C PHE A 207 -13.72 33.26 23.22
N ALA A 208 -14.42 32.13 23.29
CA ALA A 208 -13.89 30.81 23.02
C ALA A 208 -13.32 30.67 21.58
N ASP A 209 -13.94 31.32 20.59
CA ASP A 209 -13.50 31.26 19.19
C ASP A 209 -12.16 31.98 18.93
N ARG A 210 -11.63 32.70 19.91
CA ARG A 210 -10.36 33.45 19.79
C ARG A 210 -9.13 32.59 20.11
N PHE A 211 -9.33 31.39 20.67
CA PHE A 211 -8.23 30.53 21.12
C PHE A 211 -7.86 29.45 20.12
N PHE A 212 -8.77 29.11 19.22
CA PHE A 212 -8.52 28.11 18.18
C PHE A 212 -8.27 28.79 16.84
N ARG A 213 -7.33 28.23 16.08
CA ARG A 213 -6.99 28.76 14.75
C ARG A 213 -8.23 28.68 13.85
N ARG A 214 -8.58 29.81 13.25
CA ARG A 214 -9.64 29.89 12.25
C ARG A 214 -9.03 29.58 10.90
N GLU A 215 -9.81 29.00 9.99
CA GLU A 215 -9.41 28.95 8.58
C GLU A 215 -9.14 30.39 8.12
N ALA A 216 -7.99 30.60 7.50
CA ALA A 216 -7.59 31.89 6.99
C ALA A 216 -8.72 32.42 6.10
N ARG A 217 -9.35 33.51 6.53
CA ARG A 217 -10.14 34.31 5.61
C ARG A 217 -9.13 34.91 4.63
N PRO A 218 -9.34 34.87 3.31
CA PRO A 218 -8.44 35.54 2.38
C PRO A 218 -8.23 36.98 2.87
N VAL A 219 -6.99 37.27 3.24
CA VAL A 219 -6.60 38.55 3.83
C VAL A 219 -6.78 39.60 2.75
N LYS A 220 -7.47 40.69 3.08
CA LYS A 220 -7.69 41.82 2.17
C LYS A 220 -6.75 43.00 2.40
N ASP A 221 -5.92 42.98 3.46
CA ASP A 221 -5.07 44.13 3.84
C ASP A 221 -3.63 43.72 4.22
N GLU A 222 -2.70 44.64 3.95
CA GLU A 222 -1.30 44.44 3.52
C GLU A 222 -0.22 44.19 4.60
N ASP A 223 -0.55 44.06 5.90
CA ASP A 223 0.47 44.26 6.96
C ASP A 223 0.98 43.01 7.72
N ASP A 224 0.54 41.80 7.38
CA ASP A 224 1.19 40.57 7.86
C ASP A 224 1.92 39.97 6.66
N ALA A 225 3.26 40.09 6.56
CA ALA A 225 4.03 39.45 5.50
C ALA A 225 3.72 37.94 5.49
N PRO A 226 2.86 37.45 4.58
CA PRO A 226 2.53 36.04 4.52
C PRO A 226 3.76 35.31 3.95
N ALA A 227 3.75 33.97 3.97
CA ALA A 227 4.56 33.25 2.98
C ALA A 227 4.28 33.90 1.61
N THR A 228 5.33 34.31 0.89
CA THR A 228 5.13 35.04 -0.36
C THR A 228 4.24 34.21 -1.28
N ILE A 229 3.44 34.87 -2.11
CA ILE A 229 2.59 34.19 -3.09
C ILE A 229 3.45 33.20 -3.89
N GLU A 230 4.69 33.57 -4.23
CA GLU A 230 5.64 32.66 -4.88
C GLU A 230 5.93 31.40 -4.05
N ALA A 231 6.16 31.49 -2.74
CA ALA A 231 6.46 30.31 -1.91
C ALA A 231 5.27 29.36 -1.77
N VAL A 232 4.04 29.90 -1.75
CA VAL A 232 2.82 29.09 -1.74
C VAL A 232 2.57 28.49 -3.12
N ASP A 233 2.78 29.23 -4.20
CA ASP A 233 2.63 28.75 -5.57
C ASP A 233 3.67 27.67 -5.93
N GLU A 234 4.91 27.79 -5.43
CA GLU A 234 5.93 26.73 -5.55
C GLU A 234 5.49 25.46 -4.82
N ALA A 235 4.96 25.59 -3.61
CA ALA A 235 4.44 24.46 -2.84
C ALA A 235 3.21 23.83 -3.52
N ILE A 236 2.31 24.65 -4.08
CA ILE A 236 1.16 24.18 -4.88
C ILE A 236 1.67 23.43 -6.10
N THR A 237 2.60 24.00 -6.87
CA THR A 237 3.15 23.38 -8.08
C THR A 237 3.80 22.03 -7.76
N ALA A 238 4.57 21.96 -6.67
CA ALA A 238 5.18 20.71 -6.21
C ALA A 238 4.13 19.66 -5.81
N LEU A 239 3.10 20.07 -5.07
CA LEU A 239 2.01 19.18 -4.65
C LEU A 239 1.13 18.75 -5.83
N GLU A 240 0.90 19.62 -6.80
CA GLU A 240 0.18 19.30 -8.04
C GLU A 240 0.95 18.27 -8.86
N ALA A 241 2.27 18.39 -8.96
CA ALA A 241 3.12 17.38 -9.60
C ALA A 241 3.04 16.03 -8.86
N GLU A 242 3.05 16.03 -7.53
CA GLU A 242 2.88 14.81 -6.73
C GLU A 242 1.47 14.19 -6.90
N ILE A 243 0.43 15.03 -6.97
CA ILE A 243 -0.94 14.60 -7.24
C ILE A 243 -1.04 13.96 -8.63
N GLU A 244 -0.44 14.56 -9.66
CA GLU A 244 -0.44 13.98 -11.00
C GLU A 244 0.32 12.65 -11.04
N ALA A 245 1.49 12.54 -10.39
CA ALA A 245 2.19 11.26 -10.26
C ALA A 245 1.33 10.19 -9.56
N LEU A 246 0.58 10.56 -8.51
CA LEU A 246 -0.36 9.65 -7.84
C LEU A 246 -1.56 9.29 -8.72
N ARG A 247 -2.05 10.21 -9.56
CA ARG A 247 -3.13 9.95 -10.53
C ARG A 247 -2.67 8.96 -11.60
N GLU A 248 -1.47 9.14 -12.14
CA GLU A 248 -0.84 8.19 -13.06
C GLU A 248 -0.67 6.82 -12.38
N LYS A 249 -0.13 6.79 -11.16
CA LYS A 249 0.04 5.53 -10.43
C LYS A 249 -1.29 4.82 -10.17
N ARG A 250 -2.34 5.58 -9.86
CA ARG A 250 -3.70 5.03 -9.72
C ARG A 250 -4.21 4.46 -11.04
N ALA A 251 -3.99 5.14 -12.16
CA ALA A 251 -4.39 4.64 -13.48
C ALA A 251 -3.66 3.32 -13.83
N GLU A 252 -2.36 3.22 -13.54
CA GLU A 252 -1.60 1.97 -13.69
C GLU A 252 -2.17 0.83 -12.85
N LEU A 253 -2.48 1.09 -11.57
CA LEU A 253 -3.05 0.09 -10.67
C LEU A 253 -4.42 -0.39 -11.13
N VAL A 254 -5.27 0.52 -11.63
CA VAL A 254 -6.57 0.16 -12.21
C VAL A 254 -6.39 -0.73 -13.45
N ALA A 255 -5.51 -0.34 -14.39
CA ALA A 255 -5.26 -1.13 -15.59
C ALA A 255 -4.66 -2.52 -15.26
N ALA A 256 -3.77 -2.59 -14.26
CA ALA A 256 -3.20 -3.84 -13.77
C ALA A 256 -4.28 -4.76 -13.16
N ALA A 257 -5.19 -4.20 -12.35
CA ALA A 257 -6.31 -4.93 -11.76
C ALA A 257 -7.27 -5.46 -12.84
N GLU A 258 -7.63 -4.65 -13.83
CA GLU A 258 -8.47 -5.08 -14.96
C GLU A 258 -7.82 -6.20 -15.77
N LYS A 259 -6.51 -6.09 -16.05
CA LYS A 259 -5.75 -7.14 -16.74
C LYS A 259 -5.71 -8.44 -15.92
N ALA A 260 -5.52 -8.34 -14.60
CA ALA A 260 -5.54 -9.48 -13.71
C ALA A 260 -6.92 -10.16 -13.69
N ALA A 261 -8.01 -9.39 -13.62
CA ALA A 261 -9.37 -9.91 -13.68
C ALA A 261 -9.65 -10.64 -15.00
N LYS A 262 -9.25 -10.06 -16.14
CA LYS A 262 -9.39 -10.70 -17.46
C LYS A 262 -8.64 -12.04 -17.55
N LEU A 263 -7.43 -12.11 -16.98
CA LEU A 263 -6.65 -13.36 -16.94
C LEU A 263 -7.31 -14.42 -16.05
N GLN A 264 -7.89 -14.03 -14.91
CA GLN A 264 -8.63 -14.95 -14.04
C GLN A 264 -9.88 -15.50 -14.72
N VAL A 265 -10.65 -14.67 -15.42
CA VAL A 265 -11.81 -15.12 -16.21
C VAL A 265 -11.38 -16.14 -17.25
N LYS A 266 -10.31 -15.86 -18.01
CA LYS A 266 -9.81 -16.78 -19.03
C LYS A 266 -9.34 -18.12 -18.43
N ALA A 267 -8.64 -18.09 -17.28
CA ALA A 267 -8.21 -19.30 -16.60
C ALA A 267 -9.41 -20.14 -16.11
N ALA A 268 -10.46 -19.49 -15.58
CA ALA A 268 -11.69 -20.16 -15.16
C ALA A 268 -12.46 -20.77 -16.36
N GLU A 269 -12.46 -20.10 -17.51
CA GLU A 269 -13.03 -20.65 -18.75
C GLU A 269 -12.27 -21.89 -19.24
N GLU A 270 -10.94 -21.86 -19.19
CA GLU A 270 -10.08 -23.00 -19.54
C GLU A 270 -10.29 -24.19 -18.58
N GLU A 271 -10.42 -23.93 -17.28
CA GLU A 271 -10.73 -24.94 -16.26
C GLU A 271 -12.12 -25.56 -16.48
N LEU A 272 -13.14 -24.74 -16.76
CA LEU A 272 -14.49 -25.20 -17.06
C LEU A 272 -14.50 -26.11 -18.31
N ALA A 273 -13.75 -25.73 -19.36
CA ALA A 273 -13.60 -26.55 -20.55
C ALA A 273 -12.90 -27.90 -20.26
N ALA A 274 -11.89 -27.91 -19.38
CA ALA A 274 -11.22 -29.13 -18.96
C ALA A 274 -12.15 -30.05 -18.15
N LEU A 275 -12.97 -29.49 -17.25
CA LEU A 275 -13.98 -30.24 -16.50
C LEU A 275 -15.06 -30.82 -17.40
N ALA A 276 -15.53 -30.06 -18.41
CA ALA A 276 -16.48 -30.56 -19.39
C ALA A 276 -15.93 -31.78 -20.16
N LYS A 277 -14.66 -31.74 -20.57
CA LYS A 277 -13.99 -32.90 -21.20
C LYS A 277 -13.91 -34.11 -20.27
N LYS A 278 -13.56 -33.91 -19.00
CA LYS A 278 -13.52 -35.00 -18.00
C LYS A 278 -14.90 -35.60 -17.80
N LYS A 279 -15.95 -34.77 -17.70
CA LYS A 279 -17.34 -35.24 -17.56
C LYS A 279 -17.75 -36.11 -18.75
N ALA A 280 -17.48 -35.66 -19.98
CA ALA A 280 -17.79 -36.43 -21.18
C ALA A 280 -17.05 -37.79 -21.23
N ALA A 281 -15.80 -37.82 -20.77
CA ALA A 281 -15.03 -39.08 -20.68
C ALA A 281 -15.65 -40.05 -19.66
N VAL A 282 -16.04 -39.55 -18.49
CA VAL A 282 -16.69 -40.37 -17.45
C VAL A 282 -18.07 -40.88 -17.91
N GLU A 283 -18.86 -40.04 -18.58
CA GLU A 283 -20.15 -40.44 -19.15
C GLU A 283 -19.98 -41.55 -20.21
N ALA A 284 -18.94 -41.47 -21.05
CA ALA A 284 -18.60 -42.51 -22.02
C ALA A 284 -18.19 -43.82 -21.33
N GLU A 285 -17.42 -43.74 -20.24
CA GLU A 285 -17.00 -44.90 -19.45
C GLU A 285 -18.20 -45.55 -18.73
N GLU A 286 -19.11 -44.76 -18.16
CA GLU A 286 -20.36 -45.24 -17.55
C GLU A 286 -21.22 -45.98 -18.57
N ALA A 287 -21.38 -45.42 -19.78
CA ALA A 287 -22.13 -46.05 -20.86
C ALA A 287 -21.51 -47.40 -21.27
N ALA A 288 -20.18 -47.47 -21.35
CA ALA A 288 -19.48 -48.71 -21.67
C ALA A 288 -19.65 -49.79 -20.56
N VAL A 289 -19.64 -49.38 -19.28
CA VAL A 289 -19.88 -50.29 -18.15
C VAL A 289 -21.33 -50.77 -18.14
N ARG A 290 -22.32 -49.91 -18.38
CA ARG A 290 -23.73 -50.32 -18.51
C ARG A 290 -23.93 -51.34 -19.63
N ALA A 291 -23.36 -51.09 -20.81
CA ALA A 291 -23.44 -52.02 -21.93
C ALA A 291 -22.86 -53.40 -21.59
N LYS A 292 -21.75 -53.46 -20.82
CA LYS A 292 -21.20 -54.72 -20.31
C LYS A 292 -22.15 -55.42 -19.33
N ILE A 293 -22.77 -54.67 -18.41
CA ILE A 293 -23.73 -55.23 -17.44
C ILE A 293 -24.93 -55.83 -18.17
N ASP A 294 -25.49 -55.14 -19.16
CA ASP A 294 -26.64 -55.60 -19.92
C ASP A 294 -26.31 -56.85 -20.75
N ALA A 295 -25.12 -56.89 -21.35
CA ALA A 295 -24.62 -58.08 -22.07
C ALA A 295 -24.35 -59.30 -21.16
N LEU A 296 -24.14 -59.09 -19.86
CA LEU A 296 -23.95 -60.16 -18.87
C LEU A 296 -25.28 -60.64 -18.26
N LYS A 297 -26.37 -59.89 -18.45
CA LYS A 297 -27.70 -60.21 -17.92
C LYS A 297 -28.64 -60.82 -18.96
N GLY A 298 -28.33 -60.72 -20.24
CA GLY A 298 -29.03 -61.40 -21.35
C GLY A 298 -28.36 -62.72 -21.72
#